data_AF-A0A117KHS1-F1
#
_entry.id   AF-A0A117KHS1-F1
#
_cell.length_a   1.000
_cell.length_b   1.000
_cell.length_c   1.000
_cell.angle_alpha   90.00
_cell.angle_beta   90.00
_cell.angle_gamma   90.00
#
_symmetry.space_group_name_H-M   'P 1'
#
loop_
_entity.id
_entity.type
_entity.pdbx_description
1 polymer ?
#
loop_
_entity_poly.entity_id
_entity_poly.type
_entity_poly.pdbx_seq_one_letter_code
_entity_poly.pdbx_strand_id
1 'polypeptide(L)'
;AYPSYVGCDLARSINRIRHPLYCPPYTRTELNSVVTDSFEIMRYLDKAYPEAPVLGEGVSYQRVLLFKYFVERSVTPALFRIVAMDLLAAIHPDDRGYFRETREARFGCTLEEFHQPEQGKQQLKQVLAPVRDYLRESEFLDGDAPSGSDYLLFGSMMWAHVVSSQALVEPGDPVDTWFKRMLSVHGGVAGNALTVRDI
;
A
#
# COMPACT_ATOMS: atom_id res chain seq x y z
N ALA A 1 24.21 28.44 -11.19
CA ALA A 1 24.86 27.54 -10.23
C ALA A 1 23.99 27.50 -8.98
N TYR A 2 23.11 26.51 -8.88
CA TYR A 2 22.20 26.29 -7.75
C TYR A 2 22.69 25.03 -7.01
N PRO A 3 22.75 25.04 -5.66
CA PRO A 3 23.25 23.90 -4.91
C PRO A 3 22.20 22.77 -4.90
N SER A 4 22.69 21.59 -5.25
CA SER A 4 22.06 20.29 -5.10
C SER A 4 21.67 20.02 -3.64
N TYR A 5 20.38 20.09 -3.33
CA TYR A 5 19.82 19.42 -2.16
C TYR A 5 19.36 18.03 -2.58
N VAL A 6 20.32 17.12 -2.43
CA VAL A 6 20.17 15.68 -2.44
C VAL A 6 19.27 15.32 -1.26
N GLY A 7 18.02 14.96 -1.55
CA GLY A 7 17.18 14.17 -0.64
C GLY A 7 17.78 12.77 -0.51
N CYS A 8 18.92 12.69 0.17
CA CYS A 8 19.64 11.46 0.45
C CYS A 8 18.80 10.60 1.38
N ASP A 9 18.76 9.30 1.07
CA ASP A 9 18.58 8.22 2.04
C ASP A 9 17.16 7.73 2.39
N LEU A 10 16.20 7.78 1.43
CA LEU A 10 15.04 6.87 1.49
C LEU A 10 15.44 5.38 1.37
N ALA A 11 16.65 5.11 0.86
CA ALA A 11 17.13 3.77 0.49
C ALA A 11 18.28 3.19 1.33
N ARG A 12 18.80 3.88 2.37
CA ARG A 12 20.02 3.39 3.06
C ARG A 12 19.84 2.53 4.31
N SER A 13 18.64 2.36 4.87
CA SER A 13 18.50 1.64 6.14
C SER A 13 17.54 0.44 6.16
N ILE A 14 17.01 0.00 5.02
CA ILE A 14 16.16 -1.21 4.96
C ILE A 14 17.02 -2.51 5.00
N ASN A 15 18.36 -2.40 4.90
CA ASN A 15 19.23 -3.54 4.60
C ASN A 15 20.27 -3.92 5.67
N ARG A 16 19.95 -3.87 6.97
CA ARG A 16 20.76 -4.59 7.99
C ARG A 16 19.90 -5.33 9.01
N ILE A 17 19.72 -6.61 8.70
CA ILE A 17 19.14 -7.69 9.50
C ILE A 17 19.71 -7.71 10.93
N ARG A 18 18.82 -7.72 11.95
CA ARG A 18 18.78 -8.63 13.13
C ARG A 18 17.85 -8.10 14.25
N HIS A 19 16.53 -8.30 14.14
CA HIS A 19 15.60 -8.72 15.22
C HIS A 19 14.18 -8.87 14.62
N PRO A 20 13.32 -9.78 15.13
CA PRO A 20 12.14 -10.23 14.45
C PRO A 20 10.95 -9.29 14.72
N LEU A 21 9.94 -9.43 13.85
CA LEU A 21 8.58 -8.91 13.95
C LEU A 21 8.37 -7.53 13.32
N TYR A 22 7.65 -7.54 12.20
CA TYR A 22 6.80 -6.44 11.69
C TYR A 22 7.54 -5.27 11.02
N CYS A 23 7.42 -5.14 9.68
CA CYS A 23 8.00 -4.01 8.94
C CYS A 23 6.95 -3.20 8.16
N PRO A 24 6.11 -2.39 8.84
CA PRO A 24 5.56 -1.18 8.23
C PRO A 24 6.66 -0.10 8.12
N PRO A 25 6.48 0.93 7.28
CA PRO A 25 7.40 2.07 7.26
C PRO A 25 7.47 2.69 8.66
N TYR A 26 8.68 3.06 9.10
CA TYR A 26 8.90 3.82 10.32
C TYR A 26 9.73 5.06 10.00
N THR A 27 9.38 6.19 10.61
CA THR A 27 10.14 7.44 10.50
C THR A 27 10.59 7.87 11.89
N ARG A 28 11.89 8.14 12.06
CA ARG A 28 12.44 8.70 13.30
C ARG A 28 12.25 10.20 13.27
N THR A 29 11.51 10.73 14.24
CA THR A 29 11.28 12.18 14.36
C THR A 29 12.49 12.87 15.02
N GLU A 30 12.61 14.19 14.84
CA GLU A 30 13.57 15.07 15.55
C GLU A 30 13.46 14.96 17.10
N LEU A 31 12.35 14.42 17.62
CA LEU A 31 12.05 14.24 19.04
C LEU A 31 12.20 12.79 19.55
N ASN A 32 12.89 11.93 18.79
CA ASN A 32 13.21 10.55 19.19
C ASN A 32 11.98 9.64 19.45
N SER A 33 10.80 10.01 18.92
CA SER A 33 9.62 9.14 18.91
C SER A 33 9.58 8.30 17.64
N VAL A 34 9.23 7.02 17.78
CA VAL A 34 9.05 6.09 16.65
C VAL A 34 7.56 6.00 16.35
N VAL A 35 7.15 6.50 15.18
CA VAL A 35 5.79 6.29 14.65
C VAL A 35 5.84 5.12 13.70
N THR A 36 4.98 4.11 13.93
CA THR A 36 4.97 2.84 13.17
C THR A 36 3.71 2.63 12.33
N ASP A 37 2.68 3.47 12.54
CA ASP A 37 1.46 3.44 11.74
C ASP A 37 1.60 4.37 10.53
N SER A 38 1.47 3.84 9.32
CA SER A 38 1.67 4.60 8.08
C SER A 38 0.76 5.83 7.96
N PHE A 39 -0.44 5.80 8.53
CA PHE A 39 -1.36 6.93 8.51
C PHE A 39 -0.95 8.00 9.52
N GLU A 40 -0.50 7.60 10.71
CA GLU A 40 0.08 8.54 11.68
C GLU A 40 1.41 9.14 11.17
N ILE A 41 2.18 8.42 10.35
CA ILE A 41 3.35 8.98 9.65
C ILE A 41 2.91 10.06 8.68
N MET A 42 1.92 9.81 7.81
CA MET A 42 1.38 10.84 6.91
C MET A 42 0.88 12.05 7.70
N ARG A 43 0.19 11.83 8.83
CA ARG A 43 -0.26 12.91 9.71
C ARG A 43 0.88 13.68 10.37
N TYR A 44 1.95 13.00 10.75
CA TYR A 44 3.14 13.64 11.27
C TYR A 44 3.79 14.51 10.18
N LEU A 45 3.89 14.00 8.95
CA LEU A 45 4.46 14.73 7.82
C LEU A 45 3.64 15.99 7.49
N ASP A 46 2.30 15.93 7.50
CA ASP A 46 1.45 17.11 7.31
C ASP A 46 1.72 18.21 8.35
N LYS A 47 2.02 17.81 9.60
CA LYS A 47 2.36 18.77 10.66
C LYS A 47 3.78 19.31 10.52
N ALA A 48 4.72 18.49 10.06
CA ALA A 48 6.12 18.85 9.91
C ALA A 48 6.36 19.70 8.65
N TYR A 49 5.56 19.49 7.59
CA TYR A 49 5.68 20.10 6.27
C TYR A 49 4.31 20.64 5.81
N PRO A 50 3.80 21.72 6.44
CA PRO A 50 2.47 22.26 6.18
C PRO A 50 2.28 22.85 4.77
N GLU A 51 3.37 23.10 4.05
CA GLU A 51 3.36 23.59 2.66
C GLU A 51 2.93 22.53 1.63
N ALA A 52 2.98 21.24 1.99
CA ALA A 52 2.65 20.13 1.11
C ALA A 52 1.86 19.02 1.85
N PRO A 53 0.65 19.32 2.35
CA PRO A 53 -0.14 18.37 3.13
C PRO A 53 -0.70 17.24 2.25
N VAL A 54 -0.66 16.02 2.77
CA VAL A 54 -1.13 14.79 2.13
C VAL A 54 -2.52 14.38 2.62
N LEU A 55 -2.82 14.57 3.91
CA LEU A 55 -4.14 14.30 4.49
C LEU A 55 -4.99 15.59 4.60
N GLY A 56 -4.31 16.71 4.76
CA GLY A 56 -4.92 18.01 5.06
C GLY A 56 -5.52 18.06 6.46
N GLU A 57 -6.34 19.09 6.71
CA GLU A 57 -6.97 19.31 8.01
C GLU A 57 -8.50 19.36 7.92
N GLY A 58 -9.16 19.33 9.09
CA GLY A 58 -10.62 19.46 9.19
C GLY A 58 -11.38 18.43 8.36
N VAL A 59 -12.21 18.91 7.43
CA VAL A 59 -13.06 18.05 6.58
C VAL A 59 -12.25 17.17 5.65
N SER A 60 -11.10 17.64 5.14
CA SER A 60 -10.22 16.84 4.27
C SER A 60 -9.74 15.60 5.01
N TYR A 61 -9.16 15.80 6.20
CA TYR A 61 -8.67 14.72 7.05
C TYR A 61 -9.76 13.68 7.35
N GLN A 62 -10.98 14.11 7.69
CA GLN A 62 -12.07 13.18 8.02
C GLN A 62 -12.47 12.31 6.81
N ARG A 63 -12.42 12.86 5.60
CA ARG A 63 -12.71 12.10 4.37
C ARG A 63 -11.62 11.07 4.08
N VAL A 64 -10.34 11.46 4.18
CA VAL A 64 -9.22 10.53 3.96
C VAL A 64 -9.19 9.45 5.06
N LEU A 65 -9.52 9.79 6.31
CA LEU A 65 -9.64 8.83 7.40
C LEU A 65 -10.77 7.81 7.15
N LEU A 66 -11.93 8.25 6.66
CA LEU A 66 -12.98 7.33 6.23
C LEU A 66 -12.49 6.41 5.11
N PHE A 67 -11.78 6.98 4.13
CA PHE A 67 -11.23 6.23 3.01
C PHE A 67 -10.19 5.19 3.44
N LYS A 68 -9.34 5.52 4.44
CA LYS A 68 -8.43 4.56 5.09
C LYS A 68 -9.18 3.33 5.58
N TYR A 69 -10.26 3.53 6.34
CA TYR A 69 -11.04 2.40 6.85
C TYR A 69 -11.71 1.59 5.73
N PHE A 70 -12.16 2.24 4.66
CA PHE A 70 -12.65 1.55 3.48
C PHE A 70 -11.57 0.65 2.84
N VAL A 71 -10.36 1.18 2.62
CA VAL A 71 -9.25 0.40 2.06
C VAL A 71 -8.92 -0.78 2.97
N GLU A 72 -8.74 -0.55 4.26
CA GLU A 72 -8.34 -1.59 5.22
C GLU A 72 -9.39 -2.68 5.42
N ARG A 73 -10.68 -2.33 5.41
CA ARG A 73 -11.77 -3.26 5.74
C ARG A 73 -12.41 -3.90 4.52
N SER A 74 -12.23 -3.34 3.33
CA SER A 74 -12.89 -3.83 2.11
C SER A 74 -11.88 -4.23 1.04
N VAL A 75 -10.91 -3.38 0.74
CA VAL A 75 -9.93 -3.64 -0.35
C VAL A 75 -8.87 -4.64 0.09
N THR A 76 -8.20 -4.40 1.22
CA THR A 76 -7.10 -5.25 1.71
C THR A 76 -7.52 -6.71 1.92
N PRO A 77 -8.69 -7.03 2.50
CA PRO A 77 -9.13 -8.42 2.64
C PRO A 77 -9.38 -9.11 1.30
N ALA A 78 -9.93 -8.39 0.30
CA ALA A 78 -10.12 -8.91 -1.05
C ALA A 78 -8.79 -9.21 -1.73
N LEU A 79 -7.81 -8.29 -1.62
CA LEU A 79 -6.45 -8.50 -2.11
C LEU A 79 -5.78 -9.70 -1.43
N PHE A 80 -5.84 -9.80 -0.10
CA PHE A 80 -5.26 -10.92 0.64
C PHE A 80 -5.83 -12.25 0.15
N ARG A 81 -7.14 -12.32 -0.13
CA ARG A 81 -7.77 -13.53 -0.66
C ARG A 81 -7.24 -13.96 -2.02
N ILE A 82 -6.81 -12.99 -2.83
CA ILE A 82 -6.17 -13.22 -4.13
C ILE A 82 -4.75 -13.75 -3.95
N VAL A 83 -3.96 -13.17 -3.04
CA VAL A 83 -2.50 -13.38 -3.00
C VAL A 83 -1.98 -14.18 -1.79
N ALA A 84 -2.85 -14.72 -0.93
CA ALA A 84 -2.44 -15.33 0.36
C ALA A 84 -1.31 -16.37 0.23
N MET A 85 -1.39 -17.27 -0.75
CA MET A 85 -0.36 -18.29 -0.96
C MET A 85 0.90 -17.74 -1.62
N ASP A 86 0.75 -16.81 -2.57
CA ASP A 86 1.88 -16.11 -3.19
C ASP A 86 2.68 -15.32 -2.15
N LEU A 87 1.98 -14.65 -1.25
CA LEU A 87 2.53 -13.95 -0.10
C LEU A 87 3.29 -14.89 0.84
N LEU A 88 2.72 -16.05 1.17
CA LEU A 88 3.41 -17.04 2.01
C LEU A 88 4.71 -17.52 1.34
N ALA A 89 4.70 -17.70 0.01
CA ALA A 89 5.87 -18.07 -0.75
C ALA A 89 6.93 -16.95 -0.80
N ALA A 90 6.51 -15.69 -0.90
CA ALA A 90 7.40 -14.53 -0.92
C ALA A 90 8.05 -14.23 0.45
N ILE A 91 7.45 -14.69 1.55
CA ILE A 91 8.01 -14.51 2.90
C ILE A 91 9.26 -15.36 3.09
N HIS A 92 10.25 -14.79 3.79
CA HIS A 92 11.49 -15.48 4.15
C HIS A 92 11.19 -16.82 4.87
N PRO A 93 11.87 -17.93 4.53
CA PRO A 93 11.55 -19.25 5.08
C PRO A 93 11.41 -19.30 6.61
N ASP A 94 12.28 -18.60 7.33
CA ASP A 94 12.28 -18.56 8.80
C ASP A 94 11.03 -17.89 9.40
N ASP A 95 10.37 -16.99 8.66
CA ASP A 95 9.20 -16.25 9.11
C ASP A 95 7.87 -16.91 8.72
N ARG A 96 7.89 -17.89 7.82
CA ARG A 96 6.67 -18.53 7.27
C ARG A 96 5.85 -19.22 8.36
N GLY A 97 6.50 -19.86 9.33
CA GLY A 97 5.82 -20.54 10.44
C GLY A 97 5.03 -19.57 11.29
N TYR A 98 5.68 -18.50 11.76
CA TYR A 98 5.03 -17.43 12.53
C TYR A 98 3.93 -16.74 11.74
N PHE A 99 4.17 -16.46 10.45
CA PHE A 99 3.17 -15.86 9.58
C PHE A 99 1.92 -16.74 9.50
N ARG A 100 2.08 -18.03 9.17
CA ARG A 100 0.95 -18.95 9.07
C ARG A 100 0.14 -19.00 10.36
N GLU A 101 0.80 -19.27 11.49
CA GLU A 101 0.14 -19.39 12.80
C GLU A 101 -0.73 -18.16 13.12
N THR A 102 -0.15 -16.97 12.98
CA THR A 102 -0.83 -15.72 13.35
C THR A 102 -1.95 -15.34 12.40
N ARG A 103 -1.85 -15.67 11.10
CA ARG A 103 -2.88 -15.32 10.11
C ARG A 103 -4.04 -16.31 10.14
N GLU A 104 -3.76 -17.60 10.26
CA GLU A 104 -4.79 -18.63 10.40
C GLU A 104 -5.61 -18.43 11.68
N ALA A 105 -4.95 -18.10 12.81
CA ALA A 105 -5.66 -17.75 14.05
C ALA A 105 -6.58 -16.53 13.88
N ARG A 106 -6.15 -15.54 13.08
CA ARG A 106 -6.96 -14.34 12.79
C ARG A 106 -8.15 -14.63 11.87
N PHE A 107 -7.99 -15.52 10.90
CA PHE A 107 -9.03 -15.86 9.92
C PHE A 107 -9.95 -16.99 10.36
N GLY A 108 -9.53 -17.82 11.33
CA GLY A 108 -10.27 -18.99 11.79
C GLY A 108 -10.30 -20.14 10.79
N CYS A 109 -9.42 -20.14 9.79
CA CYS A 109 -9.27 -21.19 8.77
C CYS A 109 -7.81 -21.22 8.27
N THR A 110 -7.46 -22.25 7.51
CA THR A 110 -6.13 -22.37 6.90
C THR A 110 -5.90 -21.32 5.81
N LEU A 111 -4.64 -20.98 5.51
CA LEU A 111 -4.33 -20.07 4.41
C LEU A 111 -4.79 -20.62 3.05
N GLU A 112 -4.74 -21.95 2.87
CA GLU A 112 -5.20 -22.64 1.68
C GLU A 112 -6.72 -22.51 1.50
N GLU A 113 -7.50 -22.67 2.57
CA GLU A 113 -8.96 -22.47 2.54
C GLU A 113 -9.31 -20.99 2.32
N PHE A 114 -8.52 -20.08 2.90
CA PHE A 114 -8.71 -18.65 2.72
C PHE A 114 -8.39 -18.20 1.29
N HIS A 115 -7.40 -18.82 0.64
CA HIS A 115 -6.93 -18.46 -0.69
C HIS A 115 -7.96 -18.85 -1.77
N GLN A 116 -8.79 -17.89 -2.15
CA GLN A 116 -9.85 -18.06 -3.15
C GLN A 116 -9.78 -16.95 -4.19
N PRO A 117 -8.83 -17.00 -5.13
CA PRO A 117 -8.49 -15.88 -5.99
C PRO A 117 -9.66 -15.37 -6.83
N GLU A 118 -10.50 -16.26 -7.37
CA GLU A 118 -11.67 -15.84 -8.17
C GLU A 118 -12.72 -15.11 -7.32
N GLN A 119 -12.98 -15.59 -6.10
CA GLN A 119 -13.86 -14.89 -5.16
C GLN A 119 -13.26 -13.54 -4.73
N GLY A 120 -11.95 -13.50 -4.48
CA GLY A 120 -11.22 -12.29 -4.15
C GLY A 120 -11.29 -11.24 -5.26
N LYS A 121 -11.10 -11.64 -6.53
CA LYS A 121 -11.23 -10.76 -7.71
C LYS A 121 -12.66 -10.24 -7.87
N GLN A 122 -13.68 -11.09 -7.69
CA GLN A 122 -15.07 -10.64 -7.75
C GLN A 122 -15.38 -9.60 -6.68
N GLN A 123 -14.92 -9.83 -5.44
CA GLN A 123 -15.08 -8.87 -4.34
C GLN A 123 -14.32 -7.59 -4.60
N LEU A 124 -13.06 -7.69 -5.05
CA LEU A 124 -12.23 -6.53 -5.39
C LEU A 124 -12.90 -5.68 -6.47
N LYS A 125 -13.46 -6.31 -7.51
CA LYS A 125 -14.22 -5.64 -8.56
C LYS A 125 -15.42 -4.86 -8.01
N GLN A 126 -16.17 -5.47 -7.08
CA GLN A 126 -17.34 -4.86 -6.43
C GLN A 126 -16.94 -3.69 -5.53
N VAL A 127 -15.97 -3.87 -4.63
CA VAL A 127 -15.57 -2.81 -3.69
C VAL A 127 -14.91 -1.64 -4.40
N LEU A 128 -14.20 -1.88 -5.51
CA LEU A 128 -13.60 -0.83 -6.32
C LEU A 128 -14.56 -0.19 -7.33
N ALA A 129 -15.84 -0.60 -7.40
CA ALA A 129 -16.83 0.03 -8.28
C ALA A 129 -16.90 1.57 -8.14
N PRO A 130 -17.07 2.15 -6.94
CA PRO A 130 -17.12 3.61 -6.81
C PRO A 130 -15.80 4.30 -7.17
N VAL A 131 -14.66 3.68 -6.83
CA VAL A 131 -13.33 4.19 -7.18
C VAL A 131 -13.14 4.21 -8.69
N ARG A 132 -13.54 3.13 -9.37
CA ARG A 132 -13.49 3.00 -10.82
C ARG A 132 -14.34 4.06 -11.50
N ASP A 133 -15.56 4.29 -11.02
CA ASP A 133 -16.46 5.28 -11.58
C ASP A 133 -15.87 6.68 -11.46
N TYR A 134 -15.31 7.01 -10.29
CA TYR A 134 -14.64 8.29 -10.05
C TYR A 134 -13.38 8.49 -10.93
N LEU A 135 -12.54 7.47 -11.07
CA LEU A 135 -11.32 7.52 -11.89
C LEU A 135 -11.59 7.59 -13.42
N ARG A 136 -12.86 7.55 -13.86
CA ARG A 136 -13.20 7.92 -15.24
C ARG A 136 -13.18 9.43 -15.46
N GLU A 137 -13.40 10.20 -14.41
CA GLU A 137 -13.55 11.66 -14.45
C GLU A 137 -12.35 12.39 -13.84
N SER A 138 -11.50 11.69 -13.08
CA SER A 138 -10.34 12.25 -12.40
C SER A 138 -9.07 11.44 -12.66
N GLU A 139 -7.92 12.09 -12.70
CA GLU A 139 -6.62 11.41 -12.86
C GLU A 139 -6.17 10.72 -11.57
N PHE A 140 -6.45 11.32 -10.42
CA PHE A 140 -6.14 10.79 -9.09
C PHE A 140 -7.38 10.83 -8.19
N LEU A 141 -7.34 10.09 -7.08
CA LEU A 141 -8.42 10.08 -6.10
C LEU A 141 -8.60 11.45 -5.43
N ASP A 142 -7.49 12.15 -5.19
CA ASP A 142 -7.51 13.49 -4.61
C ASP A 142 -7.48 14.63 -5.64
N GLY A 143 -7.72 14.33 -6.94
CA GLY A 143 -7.91 15.32 -8.00
C GLY A 143 -6.79 15.35 -9.03
N ASP A 144 -6.15 16.51 -9.18
CA ASP A 144 -5.13 16.76 -10.23
C ASP A 144 -3.76 16.15 -9.91
N ALA A 145 -3.50 15.84 -8.64
CA ALA A 145 -2.23 15.27 -8.18
C ALA A 145 -2.49 14.18 -7.12
N PRO A 146 -1.60 13.18 -7.00
CA PRO A 146 -1.78 12.09 -6.04
C PRO A 146 -1.56 12.59 -4.61
N SER A 147 -2.49 12.26 -3.72
CA SER A 147 -2.39 12.59 -2.29
C SER A 147 -2.80 11.42 -1.39
N GLY A 148 -3.20 11.69 -0.14
CA GLY A 148 -3.39 10.68 0.90
C GLY A 148 -4.29 9.52 0.50
N SER A 149 -5.41 9.79 -0.18
CA SER A 149 -6.32 8.76 -0.66
C SER A 149 -5.64 7.87 -1.69
N ASP A 150 -4.90 8.45 -2.63
CA ASP A 150 -4.13 7.73 -3.64
C ASP A 150 -3.10 6.81 -2.99
N TYR A 151 -2.29 7.33 -2.06
CA TYR A 151 -1.24 6.54 -1.39
C TYR A 151 -1.80 5.42 -0.51
N LEU A 152 -2.97 5.61 0.10
CA LEU A 152 -3.66 4.57 0.87
C LEU A 152 -4.07 3.39 -0.01
N LEU A 153 -4.78 3.65 -1.10
CA LEU A 153 -5.20 2.59 -2.01
C LEU A 153 -3.99 1.97 -2.73
N PHE A 154 -3.07 2.81 -3.19
CA PHE A 154 -1.90 2.39 -3.94
C PHE A 154 -0.99 1.51 -3.09
N GLY A 155 -0.77 1.84 -1.82
CA GLY A 155 0.03 1.02 -0.90
C GLY A 155 -0.51 -0.41 -0.79
N SER A 156 -1.82 -0.59 -0.60
CA SER A 156 -2.45 -1.91 -0.54
C SER A 156 -2.34 -2.67 -1.87
N MET A 157 -2.59 -2.01 -3.00
CA MET A 157 -2.49 -2.65 -4.32
C MET A 157 -1.05 -2.97 -4.70
N MET A 158 -0.10 -2.10 -4.37
CA MET A 158 1.33 -2.28 -4.64
C MET A 158 1.89 -3.46 -3.85
N TRP A 159 1.49 -3.61 -2.60
CA TRP A 159 1.85 -4.79 -1.80
C TRP A 159 1.42 -6.10 -2.49
N ALA A 160 0.16 -6.19 -2.95
CA ALA A 160 -0.31 -7.37 -3.67
C ALA A 160 0.41 -7.56 -5.02
N HIS A 161 0.72 -6.47 -5.72
CA HIS A 161 1.47 -6.48 -6.98
C HIS A 161 2.91 -6.99 -6.81
N VAL A 162 3.59 -6.64 -5.72
CA VAL A 162 4.97 -7.05 -5.44
C VAL A 162 5.04 -8.56 -5.16
N VAL A 163 4.09 -9.11 -4.40
CA VAL A 163 4.15 -10.50 -3.93
C VAL A 163 3.52 -11.51 -4.89
N SER A 164 2.75 -11.07 -5.89
CA SER A 164 2.03 -11.96 -6.80
C SER A 164 2.16 -11.53 -8.26
N SER A 165 2.20 -12.52 -9.16
CA SER A 165 2.14 -12.30 -10.61
C SER A 165 0.72 -12.05 -11.13
N GLN A 166 -0.31 -12.27 -10.30
CA GLN A 166 -1.71 -12.15 -10.71
C GLN A 166 -2.09 -10.71 -11.07
N ALA A 167 -2.92 -10.58 -12.11
CA ALA A 167 -3.60 -9.32 -12.41
C ALA A 167 -4.68 -9.07 -11.35
N LEU A 168 -4.60 -7.92 -10.66
CA LEU A 168 -5.56 -7.52 -9.63
C LEU A 168 -6.86 -6.97 -10.23
N VAL A 169 -6.74 -6.29 -11.37
CA VAL A 169 -7.82 -5.70 -12.14
C VAL A 169 -7.59 -5.95 -13.63
N GLU A 170 -8.64 -5.84 -14.43
CA GLU A 170 -8.55 -6.04 -15.88
C GLU A 170 -7.65 -4.98 -16.53
N PRO A 171 -6.79 -5.35 -17.50
CA PRO A 171 -6.02 -4.38 -18.26
C PRO A 171 -6.92 -3.34 -18.94
N GLY A 172 -6.58 -2.06 -18.79
CA GLY A 172 -7.37 -0.95 -19.34
C GLY A 172 -8.55 -0.52 -18.47
N ASP A 173 -8.79 -1.18 -17.34
CA ASP A 173 -9.70 -0.66 -16.31
C ASP A 173 -9.22 0.74 -15.84
N PRO A 174 -10.12 1.68 -15.49
CA PRO A 174 -9.72 2.97 -14.91
C PRO A 174 -8.77 2.83 -13.71
N VAL A 175 -8.98 1.81 -12.86
CA VAL A 175 -8.08 1.53 -11.73
C VAL A 175 -6.72 1.02 -12.19
N ASP A 176 -6.67 0.18 -13.23
CA ASP A 176 -5.39 -0.28 -13.83
C ASP A 176 -4.59 0.91 -14.39
N THR A 177 -5.28 1.82 -15.09
CA THR A 177 -4.66 3.01 -15.67
C THR A 177 -4.12 3.95 -14.58
N TRP A 178 -4.92 4.18 -13.54
CA TRP A 178 -4.49 4.94 -12.36
C TRP A 178 -3.31 4.28 -11.64
N PHE A 179 -3.34 2.95 -11.45
CA PHE A 179 -2.26 2.22 -10.79
C PHE A 179 -0.94 2.35 -11.56
N LYS A 180 -0.97 2.24 -12.89
CA LYS A 180 0.20 2.46 -13.76
C LYS A 180 0.72 3.89 -13.70
N ARG A 181 -0.19 4.88 -13.60
CA ARG A 181 0.19 6.28 -13.36
C ARG A 181 0.93 6.41 -12.02
N MET A 182 0.38 5.83 -10.95
CA MET A 182 0.98 5.84 -9.61
C MET A 182 2.37 5.18 -9.57
N LEU A 183 2.61 4.10 -10.34
CA LEU A 183 3.94 3.49 -10.47
C LEU A 183 4.99 4.46 -11.02
N SER A 184 4.58 5.47 -11.78
CA SER A 184 5.47 6.45 -12.43
C SER A 184 5.70 7.72 -11.59
N VAL A 185 4.93 7.90 -10.50
CA VAL A 185 5.06 9.05 -9.59
C VAL A 185 6.42 9.00 -8.86
N HIS A 186 6.92 10.16 -8.42
CA HIS A 186 8.20 10.30 -7.69
C HIS A 186 9.40 9.71 -8.44
N GLY A 187 9.46 9.92 -9.76
CA GLY A 187 10.55 9.40 -10.60
C GLY A 187 10.48 7.88 -10.81
N GLY A 188 9.31 7.27 -10.63
CA GLY A 188 9.10 5.86 -10.89
C GLY A 188 9.67 4.92 -9.83
N VAL A 189 9.91 5.40 -8.60
CA VAL A 189 10.49 4.58 -7.52
C VAL A 189 9.67 3.30 -7.29
N ALA A 190 8.33 3.41 -7.30
CA ALA A 190 7.47 2.25 -7.14
C ALA A 190 7.51 1.32 -8.38
N GLY A 191 7.54 1.87 -9.59
CA GLY A 191 7.68 1.10 -10.82
C GLY A 191 9.00 0.31 -10.94
N ASN A 192 10.04 0.73 -10.22
CA ASN A 192 11.35 0.06 -10.18
C ASN A 192 11.53 -0.83 -8.94
N ALA A 193 10.50 -1.03 -8.12
CA ALA A 193 10.59 -1.88 -6.94
C ALA A 193 10.78 -3.35 -7.35
N LEU A 194 11.60 -4.10 -6.59
CA LEU A 194 11.77 -5.53 -6.78
C LEU A 194 10.43 -6.25 -6.53
N THR A 195 10.05 -7.14 -7.44
CA THR A 195 8.83 -7.96 -7.33
C THR A 195 9.16 -9.44 -7.43
N VAL A 196 8.17 -10.30 -7.14
CA VAL A 196 8.27 -11.74 -7.36
C VAL A 196 8.51 -12.12 -8.83
N ARG A 197 8.31 -11.20 -9.78
CA ARG A 197 8.59 -11.43 -11.21
C ARG A 197 10.08 -11.35 -11.54
N ASP A 198 10.87 -10.78 -10.63
CA ASP A 198 12.30 -10.56 -10.79
C ASP A 198 13.17 -11.61 -10.08
N ILE A 199 12.52 -12.57 -9.40
CA ILE A 199 13.13 -13.65 -8.60
C ILE A 199 12.81 -14.99 -9.26
#